data_AF-M1DYB5-F1
#
_entry.id   AF-M1DYB5-F1
#
_cell.length_a   1.000
_cell.length_b   1.000
_cell.length_c   1.000
_cell.angle_alpha   90.00
_cell.angle_beta   90.00
_cell.angle_gamma   90.00
#
_symmetry.space_group_name_H-M   'P 1'
#
loop_
_entity.id
_entity.type
_entity.pdbx_description
1 polymer ?
#
loop_
_entity_poly.entity_id
_entity_poly.type
_entity_poly.pdbx_seq_one_letter_code
_entity_poly.pdbx_strand_id
1 'polypeptide(L)'
;MSIHDGKGGPMEPLPAEAMRLREHILNFKHLEGEPFHESWLRFKTLLIHCPTHEMPDLILLECFYRGLSSENREIMNQLMPSGREKYPYETTSKFLDLAAKTNKDGEKDQQLTILLGKMNSLTQKVEELDLMSKEKRKHPSSMDQGRCMDIEK
;
A
#
# COMPACT_ATOMS: atom_id res chain seq x y z
N MET A 1 -19.76 22.55 -39.05
CA MET A 1 -19.17 22.88 -37.74
C MET A 1 -18.74 21.57 -37.14
N SER A 2 -17.43 21.32 -37.09
CA SER A 2 -16.89 19.97 -36.82
C SER A 2 -15.77 20.08 -35.80
N ILE A 3 -16.17 20.14 -34.52
CA ILE A 3 -15.22 20.04 -33.41
C ILE A 3 -14.74 18.59 -33.37
N HIS A 4 -13.43 18.45 -33.45
CA HIS A 4 -12.72 17.19 -33.43
C HIS A 4 -12.34 16.91 -31.97
N ASP A 5 -13.27 16.31 -31.23
CA ASP A 5 -13.02 15.84 -29.86
C ASP A 5 -12.08 14.62 -29.88
N GLY A 6 -10.82 14.90 -30.23
CA GLY A 6 -9.68 14.00 -30.11
C GLY A 6 -9.35 13.77 -28.65
N LYS A 7 -10.25 13.07 -27.94
CA LYS A 7 -10.09 12.66 -26.55
C LYS A 7 -8.97 11.62 -26.48
N GLY A 8 -7.74 12.12 -26.40
CA GLY A 8 -6.55 11.32 -26.12
C GLY A 8 -6.75 10.60 -24.80
N GLY A 9 -7.09 9.31 -24.87
CA GLY A 9 -6.94 8.42 -23.72
C GLY A 9 -5.47 8.28 -23.34
N PRO A 10 -5.17 7.59 -22.23
CA PRO A 10 -3.80 7.17 -21.94
C PRO A 10 -3.24 6.45 -23.18
N MET A 11 -2.18 6.97 -23.78
CA MET A 11 -1.55 6.29 -24.91
C MET A 11 -0.85 5.06 -24.33
N GLU A 12 -1.45 3.89 -24.48
CA GLU A 12 -0.83 2.65 -24.00
C GLU A 12 0.54 2.48 -24.68
N PRO A 13 1.60 2.13 -23.92
CA PRO A 13 2.90 1.90 -24.52
C PRO A 13 2.82 0.80 -25.57
N LEU A 14 3.58 0.94 -26.66
CA LEU A 14 3.67 -0.13 -27.67
C LEU A 14 4.12 -1.44 -26.98
N PRO A 15 3.69 -2.64 -27.43
CA PRO A 15 3.93 -3.87 -26.67
C PRO A 15 5.39 -4.15 -26.29
N ALA A 16 6.35 -3.73 -27.12
CA ALA A 16 7.79 -3.83 -26.83
C ALA A 16 8.26 -2.83 -25.74
N GLU A 17 7.62 -1.66 -25.64
CA GLU A 17 7.89 -0.67 -24.60
C GLU A 17 7.27 -1.09 -23.26
N ALA A 18 6.02 -1.56 -23.27
CA ALA A 18 5.39 -2.16 -22.10
C ALA A 18 6.22 -3.33 -21.54
N MET A 19 6.75 -4.20 -22.41
CA MET A 19 7.66 -5.30 -22.03
C MET A 19 8.93 -4.79 -21.35
N ARG A 20 9.61 -3.78 -21.92
CA ARG A 20 10.81 -3.15 -21.31
C ARG A 20 10.51 -2.48 -19.96
N LEU A 21 9.35 -1.85 -19.81
CA LEU A 21 8.94 -1.24 -18.56
C LEU A 21 8.66 -2.29 -17.47
N ARG A 22 7.98 -3.40 -17.82
CA ARG A 22 7.84 -4.57 -16.92
C ARG A 22 9.22 -5.13 -16.51
N GLU A 23 10.17 -5.24 -17.45
CA GLU A 23 11.54 -5.66 -17.15
C GLU A 23 12.27 -4.71 -16.20
N HIS A 24 12.15 -3.39 -16.39
CA HIS A 24 12.72 -2.37 -15.49
C HIS A 24 12.10 -2.39 -14.08
N ILE A 25 10.80 -2.72 -13.95
CA ILE A 25 10.13 -2.89 -12.65
C ILE A 25 10.64 -4.16 -11.97
N LEU A 26 10.66 -5.29 -12.68
CA LEU A 26 11.10 -6.59 -12.16
C LEU A 26 12.57 -6.58 -11.71
N ASN A 27 13.42 -5.90 -12.47
CA ASN A 27 14.86 -5.76 -12.22
C ASN A 27 15.21 -4.40 -11.60
N PHE A 28 14.29 -3.75 -10.90
CA PHE A 28 14.54 -2.45 -10.29
C PHE A 28 15.78 -2.49 -9.38
N LYS A 29 16.62 -1.47 -9.51
CA LYS A 29 17.80 -1.25 -8.67
C LYS A 29 17.91 0.23 -8.32
N HIS A 30 18.20 0.48 -7.06
CA HIS A 30 18.68 1.75 -6.53
C HIS A 30 20.02 2.12 -7.17
N LEU A 31 20.27 3.40 -7.41
CA LEU A 31 21.52 3.91 -7.99
C LEU A 31 22.48 4.35 -6.87
N GLU A 32 23.78 4.33 -7.14
CA GLU A 32 24.80 4.78 -6.18
C GLU A 32 24.62 6.27 -5.86
N GLY A 33 24.46 6.59 -4.57
CA GLY A 33 24.19 7.96 -4.09
C GLY A 33 22.73 8.42 -4.19
N GLU A 34 21.80 7.59 -4.70
CA GLU A 34 20.38 7.94 -4.81
C GLU A 34 19.68 7.95 -3.44
N PRO A 35 19.10 9.07 -2.96
CA PRO A 35 18.36 9.08 -1.71
C PRO A 35 17.06 8.26 -1.82
N PHE A 36 16.55 7.74 -0.69
CA PHE A 36 15.34 6.89 -0.63
C PHE A 36 14.17 7.44 -1.45
N HIS A 37 13.94 8.76 -1.38
CA HIS A 37 12.83 9.42 -2.04
C HIS A 37 12.96 9.44 -3.58
N GLU A 38 14.17 9.52 -4.13
CA GLU A 38 14.42 9.41 -5.56
C GLU A 38 14.23 7.97 -6.03
N SER A 39 14.74 6.97 -5.29
CA SER A 39 14.47 5.55 -5.58
C SER A 39 12.96 5.27 -5.62
N TRP A 40 12.19 5.74 -4.63
CA TRP A 40 10.74 5.54 -4.57
C TRP A 40 9.98 6.30 -5.66
N LEU A 41 10.37 7.56 -5.95
CA LEU A 41 9.79 8.33 -7.04
C LEU A 41 10.01 7.65 -8.39
N ARG A 42 11.26 7.22 -8.68
CA ARG A 42 11.63 6.55 -9.93
C ARG A 42 10.91 5.20 -10.09
N PHE A 43 10.69 4.46 -9.00
CA PHE A 43 9.86 3.24 -9.03
C PHE A 43 8.39 3.55 -9.39
N LYS A 44 7.77 4.55 -8.74
CA LYS A 44 6.39 4.97 -9.07
C LYS A 44 6.27 5.47 -10.51
N THR A 45 7.27 6.18 -11.04
CA THR A 45 7.30 6.61 -12.43
C THR A 45 7.27 5.42 -13.40
N LEU A 46 7.99 4.33 -13.11
CA LEU A 46 7.91 3.10 -13.93
C LEU A 46 6.51 2.48 -13.92
N LEU A 47 5.82 2.47 -12.77
CA LEU A 47 4.43 1.98 -12.67
C LEU A 47 3.46 2.85 -13.47
N ILE A 48 3.59 4.19 -13.40
CA ILE A 48 2.75 5.14 -14.14
C ILE A 48 2.92 4.97 -15.66
N HIS A 49 4.14 4.72 -16.14
CA HIS A 49 4.39 4.43 -17.55
C HIS A 49 3.95 3.02 -17.97
N CYS A 50 3.73 2.09 -17.03
CA CYS A 50 3.32 0.71 -17.29
C CYS A 50 1.98 0.37 -16.62
N PRO A 51 0.86 1.06 -16.94
CA PRO A 51 -0.42 0.86 -16.26
C PRO A 51 -0.94 -0.58 -16.42
N THR A 52 -0.68 -1.21 -17.56
CA THR A 52 -0.93 -2.63 -17.84
C THR A 52 0.27 -3.50 -17.43
N HIS A 53 0.77 -3.36 -16.18
CA HIS A 53 1.90 -4.16 -15.69
C HIS A 53 1.55 -5.62 -15.40
N GLU A 54 0.28 -5.93 -15.09
CA GLU A 54 -0.28 -7.26 -14.74
C GLU A 54 0.34 -7.95 -13.50
N MET A 55 1.47 -7.47 -13.00
CA MET A 55 2.11 -7.93 -11.76
C MET A 55 1.23 -7.63 -10.53
N PRO A 56 1.08 -8.60 -9.59
CA PRO A 56 0.42 -8.34 -8.31
C PRO A 56 1.19 -7.36 -7.43
N ASP A 57 0.46 -6.55 -6.67
CA ASP A 57 0.94 -5.62 -5.64
C ASP A 57 2.14 -6.11 -4.81
N LEU A 58 2.06 -7.32 -4.27
CA LEU A 58 3.12 -7.90 -3.43
C LEU A 58 4.43 -8.11 -4.22
N ILE A 59 4.35 -8.41 -5.51
CA ILE A 59 5.51 -8.55 -6.40
C ILE A 59 6.11 -7.17 -6.69
N LEU A 60 5.29 -6.13 -6.89
CA LEU A 60 5.79 -4.75 -7.05
C LEU A 60 6.58 -4.31 -5.80
N LEU A 61 6.02 -4.54 -4.61
CA LEU A 61 6.66 -4.23 -3.34
C LEU A 61 7.95 -5.04 -3.13
N GLU A 62 7.96 -6.33 -3.48
CA GLU A 62 9.15 -7.19 -3.38
C GLU A 62 10.25 -6.76 -4.37
N CYS A 63 9.91 -6.40 -5.61
CA CYS A 63 10.86 -5.89 -6.59
C CYS A 63 11.53 -4.58 -6.13
N PHE A 64 10.76 -3.63 -5.60
CA PHE A 64 11.31 -2.43 -4.97
C PHE A 64 12.20 -2.77 -3.77
N TYR A 65 11.69 -3.56 -2.82
CA TYR A 65 12.37 -4.01 -1.58
C TYR A 65 13.69 -4.78 -1.82
N ARG A 66 13.77 -5.58 -2.90
CA ARG A 66 15.01 -6.25 -3.32
C ARG A 66 15.98 -5.29 -4.03
N GLY A 67 15.47 -4.33 -4.79
CA GLY A 67 16.24 -3.34 -5.54
C GLY A 67 16.92 -2.26 -4.70
N LEU A 68 16.43 -1.99 -3.49
CA LEU A 68 17.00 -0.99 -2.57
C LEU A 68 18.41 -1.35 -2.05
N SER A 69 19.16 -0.33 -1.61
CA SER A 69 20.34 -0.51 -0.76
C SER A 69 19.97 -1.07 0.62
N SER A 70 20.96 -1.54 1.38
CA SER A 70 20.73 -2.09 2.72
C SER A 70 20.24 -1.04 3.73
N GLU A 71 20.69 0.21 3.60
CA GLU A 71 20.19 1.36 4.38
C GLU A 71 18.72 1.66 4.05
N ASN A 72 18.39 1.80 2.76
CA ASN A 72 17.01 2.06 2.33
C ASN A 72 16.05 0.90 2.63
N ARG A 73 16.54 -0.35 2.68
CA ARG A 73 15.76 -1.49 3.20
C ARG A 73 15.45 -1.36 4.68
N GLU A 74 16.36 -0.83 5.49
CA GLU A 74 16.15 -0.70 6.93
C GLU A 74 15.07 0.35 7.27
N ILE A 75 15.00 1.45 6.50
CA ILE A 75 13.84 2.37 6.53
C ILE A 75 12.52 1.59 6.32
N MET A 76 12.49 0.71 5.32
CA MET A 76 11.29 -0.08 4.99
C MET A 76 10.96 -1.15 6.06
N ASN A 77 11.98 -1.71 6.72
CA ASN A 77 11.82 -2.62 7.87
C ASN A 77 11.18 -1.90 9.07
N GLN A 78 11.66 -0.70 9.40
CA GLN A 78 11.20 0.07 10.57
C GLN A 78 9.76 0.58 10.43
N LEU A 79 9.33 0.88 9.21
CA LEU A 79 7.94 1.21 8.87
C LEU A 79 7.00 0.01 8.98
N MET A 80 7.46 -1.19 8.56
CA MET A 80 6.65 -2.41 8.47
C MET A 80 7.32 -3.60 9.19
N PRO A 81 7.55 -3.52 10.52
CA PRO A 81 8.28 -4.55 11.27
C PRO A 81 7.54 -5.90 11.36
N SER A 82 6.26 -5.94 10.99
CA SER A 82 5.46 -7.17 10.92
C SER A 82 5.56 -7.92 9.58
N GLY A 83 6.30 -7.38 8.61
CA GLY A 83 6.37 -7.91 7.24
C GLY A 83 5.57 -7.06 6.25
N ARG A 84 6.11 -6.86 5.05
CA ARG A 84 5.50 -6.02 4.00
C ARG A 84 4.28 -6.69 3.35
N GLU A 85 4.07 -7.97 3.59
CA GLU A 85 2.90 -8.77 3.19
C GLU A 85 1.72 -8.68 4.19
N LYS A 86 1.85 -7.94 5.30
CA LYS A 86 0.77 -7.70 6.26
C LYS A 86 -0.08 -6.46 5.97
N TYR A 87 0.24 -5.71 4.93
CA TYR A 87 -0.35 -4.40 4.62
C TYR A 87 -0.77 -4.36 3.14
N PRO A 88 -1.98 -3.84 2.81
CA PRO A 88 -2.38 -3.58 1.43
C PRO A 88 -1.41 -2.61 0.73
N TYR A 89 -1.27 -2.70 -0.60
CA TYR A 89 -0.39 -1.83 -1.36
C TYR A 89 -0.63 -0.34 -1.11
N GLU A 90 -1.89 0.07 -1.05
CA GLU A 90 -2.26 1.48 -0.79
C GLU A 90 -1.75 1.95 0.59
N THR A 91 -1.82 1.09 1.60
CA THR A 91 -1.31 1.36 2.96
C THR A 91 0.22 1.43 2.98
N THR A 92 0.88 0.46 2.34
CA THR A 92 2.35 0.45 2.17
C THR A 92 2.85 1.66 1.41
N SER A 93 2.22 1.99 0.28
CA SER A 93 2.54 3.14 -0.56
C SER A 93 2.46 4.46 0.21
N LYS A 94 1.45 4.62 1.09
CA LYS A 94 1.34 5.79 2.00
C LYS A 94 2.50 5.88 3.00
N PHE A 95 3.05 4.75 3.48
CA PHE A 95 4.25 4.77 4.35
C PHE A 95 5.52 5.11 3.58
N LEU A 96 5.69 4.58 2.37
CA LEU A 96 6.82 4.90 1.50
C LEU A 96 6.78 6.37 1.05
N ASP A 97 5.59 6.90 0.76
CA ASP A 97 5.36 8.32 0.49
C ASP A 97 5.63 9.23 1.70
N LEU A 98 5.44 8.75 2.92
CA LEU A 98 5.79 9.49 4.14
C LEU A 98 7.31 9.53 4.33
N ALA A 99 7.98 8.38 4.26
CA ALA A 99 9.44 8.28 4.40
C ALA A 99 10.20 8.99 3.26
N ALA A 100 9.60 9.08 2.07
CA ALA A 100 10.12 9.92 1.00
C ALA A 100 10.04 11.43 1.32
N LYS A 101 9.06 11.88 2.11
CA LYS A 101 8.88 13.30 2.47
C LYS A 101 9.77 13.74 3.63
N THR A 102 10.11 12.87 4.58
CA THR A 102 10.88 13.22 5.80
C THR A 102 12.40 13.30 5.60
N ASN A 103 12.85 13.71 4.40
CA ASN A 103 14.27 13.91 4.08
C ASN A 103 14.80 15.28 4.57
N LYS A 104 14.77 15.50 5.90
CA LYS A 104 15.64 16.46 6.61
C LYS A 104 15.60 16.25 8.12
N ASP A 105 16.79 16.34 8.74
CA ASP A 105 17.07 16.49 10.17
C ASP A 105 16.48 15.48 11.18
N GLY A 106 17.27 14.43 11.45
CA GLY A 106 17.39 13.88 12.81
C GLY A 106 16.66 12.57 13.15
N GLU A 107 17.24 11.86 14.11
CA GLU A 107 16.74 10.61 14.71
C GLU A 107 15.30 10.72 15.26
N LYS A 108 14.89 11.93 15.69
CA LYS A 108 13.54 12.19 16.20
C LYS A 108 12.48 12.15 15.09
N ASP A 109 12.80 12.64 13.90
CA ASP A 109 11.87 12.65 12.77
C ASP A 109 11.75 11.26 12.12
N GLN A 110 12.78 10.41 12.25
CA GLN A 110 12.66 8.97 11.99
C GLN A 110 11.67 8.30 12.95
N GLN A 111 11.79 8.54 14.27
CA GLN A 111 10.81 8.02 15.23
C GLN A 111 9.39 8.56 14.99
N LEU A 112 9.25 9.85 14.62
CA LEU A 112 7.97 10.46 14.25
C LEU A 112 7.38 9.81 12.99
N THR A 113 8.19 9.55 11.96
CA THR A 113 7.80 8.82 10.74
C THR A 113 7.26 7.43 11.09
N ILE A 114 7.95 6.68 11.95
CA ILE A 114 7.55 5.34 12.40
C ILE A 114 6.25 5.39 13.22
N LEU A 115 6.11 6.35 14.12
CA LEU A 115 4.90 6.56 14.93
C LEU A 115 3.69 6.94 14.07
N LEU A 116 3.87 7.83 13.09
CA LEU A 116 2.81 8.27 12.19
C LEU A 116 2.36 7.14 11.23
N GLY A 117 3.29 6.32 10.74
CA GLY A 117 2.95 5.09 10.00
C GLY A 117 2.11 4.13 10.84
N LYS A 118 2.55 3.84 12.08
CA LYS A 118 1.80 3.01 13.04
C LYS A 118 0.42 3.58 13.37
N MET A 119 0.31 4.90 13.56
CA MET A 119 -0.95 5.59 13.83
C MET A 119 -1.93 5.46 12.65
N ASN A 120 -1.48 5.70 11.42
CA ASN A 120 -2.33 5.54 10.23
C ASN A 120 -2.83 4.10 10.05
N SER A 121 -1.99 3.09 10.34
CA SER A 121 -2.43 1.68 10.37
C SER A 121 -3.44 1.39 11.48
N LEU A 122 -3.37 2.08 12.61
CA LEU A 122 -4.30 1.91 13.72
C LEU A 122 -5.65 2.56 13.41
N THR A 123 -5.67 3.77 12.83
CA THR A 123 -6.89 4.46 12.38
C THR A 123 -7.72 3.57 11.45
N GLN A 124 -7.08 3.00 10.41
CA GLN A 124 -7.75 2.12 9.44
C GLN A 124 -8.39 0.88 10.11
N LYS A 125 -7.74 0.31 11.14
CA LYS A 125 -8.28 -0.83 11.92
C LYS A 125 -9.40 -0.41 12.88
N VAL A 126 -9.38 0.81 13.40
CA VAL A 126 -10.48 1.35 14.23
C VAL A 126 -11.73 1.56 13.37
N GLU A 127 -11.58 2.07 12.15
CA GLU A 127 -12.67 2.21 11.18
C GLU A 127 -13.28 0.84 10.80
N GLU A 128 -12.44 -0.16 10.51
CA GLU A 128 -12.86 -1.54 10.22
C GLU A 128 -13.62 -2.19 11.40
N LEU A 129 -13.13 -1.99 12.63
CA LEU A 129 -13.76 -2.51 13.85
C LEU A 129 -15.13 -1.85 14.14
N ASP A 130 -15.30 -0.56 13.86
CA ASP A 130 -16.58 0.14 13.98
C ASP A 130 -17.60 -0.36 12.94
N LEU A 131 -17.17 -0.61 11.71
CA LEU A 131 -18.01 -1.22 10.66
C LEU A 131 -18.45 -2.64 11.04
N MET A 132 -17.53 -3.53 11.44
CA MET A 132 -17.89 -4.88 11.91
C MET A 132 -18.82 -4.84 13.15
N SER A 133 -18.63 -3.86 14.04
CA SER A 133 -19.50 -3.65 15.22
C SER A 133 -20.92 -3.17 14.87
N LYS A 134 -21.15 -2.70 13.64
CA LYS A 134 -22.48 -2.36 13.10
C LYS A 134 -23.12 -3.55 12.41
N GLU A 135 -22.38 -4.34 11.64
CA GLU A 135 -22.88 -5.59 11.03
C GLU A 135 -23.30 -6.62 12.07
N LYS A 136 -22.50 -6.84 13.12
CA LYS A 136 -22.77 -7.86 14.15
C LYS A 136 -24.05 -7.61 14.97
N ARG A 137 -24.71 -6.45 14.82
CA ARG A 137 -26.04 -6.16 15.39
C ARG A 137 -27.22 -6.60 14.51
N LYS A 138 -26.99 -6.96 13.24
CA LYS A 138 -28.06 -7.26 12.27
C LYS A 138 -28.46 -8.72 12.16
N HIS A 139 -27.77 -9.67 12.81
CA HIS A 139 -28.18 -11.08 12.77
C HIS A 139 -27.91 -11.86 14.06
N PRO A 140 -28.98 -12.23 14.78
CA PRO A 140 -29.10 -13.49 15.49
C PRO A 140 -30.06 -14.41 14.71
N SER A 141 -29.68 -15.66 14.45
CA SER A 141 -30.51 -16.61 13.68
C SER A 141 -30.71 -17.94 14.40
N SER A 142 -31.87 -18.05 15.05
CA SER A 142 -32.68 -19.28 15.25
C SER A 142 -32.12 -20.48 16.06
N MET A 143 -33.04 -21.12 16.79
CA MET A 143 -32.94 -22.42 17.50
C MET A 143 -31.97 -22.50 18.71
N ASP A 144 -32.26 -23.26 19.78
CA ASP A 144 -33.41 -24.17 20.01
C ASP A 144 -33.93 -24.19 21.47
N GLN A 145 -35.13 -24.75 21.62
CA GLN A 145 -35.88 -25.24 22.79
C GLN A 145 -35.33 -25.10 24.23
N GLY A 146 -36.17 -24.53 25.11
CA GLY A 146 -36.19 -24.73 26.57
C GLY A 146 -37.61 -24.46 27.10
N ARG A 147 -38.12 -25.27 28.05
CA ARG A 147 -39.57 -25.35 28.35
C ARG A 147 -39.93 -24.97 29.81
N CYS A 148 -41.02 -24.20 29.95
CA CYS A 148 -41.97 -24.09 31.07
C CYS A 148 -41.54 -24.41 32.51
N MET A 149 -41.58 -23.38 33.37
CA MET A 149 -42.02 -23.32 34.80
C MET A 149 -42.19 -21.82 35.10
N ASP A 150 -43.07 -21.29 35.96
CA ASP A 150 -44.25 -21.81 36.69
C ASP A 150 -45.02 -20.61 37.30
N ILE A 151 -46.30 -20.78 37.70
CA ILE A 151 -47.03 -20.13 38.84
C ILE A 151 -47.07 -18.56 38.86
N GLU A 152 -48.12 -17.81 39.20
CA GLU A 152 -49.33 -17.92 40.05
C GLU A 152 -50.46 -17.11 39.33
N LYS A 153 -51.77 -17.16 39.66
CA LYS A 153 -52.40 -17.03 40.99
C LYS A 153 -53.90 -17.37 40.93
#